data_AF-A0A168R379-F1
#
_entry.id   AF-A0A168R379-F1
#
_cell.length_a   1.000
_cell.length_b   1.000
_cell.length_c   1.000
_cell.angle_alpha   90.00
_cell.angle_beta   90.00
_cell.angle_gamma   90.00
#
_symmetry.space_group_name_H-M   'P 1'
#
loop_
_entity.id
_entity.type
_entity.pdbx_description
1 polymer ?
#
loop_
_entity_poly.entity_id
_entity_poly.type
_entity_poly.pdbx_seq_one_letter_code
_entity_poly.pdbx_strand_id
1 'polypeptide(L)'
;MSFAATRLWTRRMATARPFKSTTAMYTKPMWRSMATAVNQQQQNSAVTTITEDKGFGSAFEGEEETKLRNFTVNFGPQHPAAHGVLRLILELNGEEIVRADPHIGLLHRGTEKLIEYKTYLQALPYFDRLDYVSMMTNEQAYSLAVEKLLNVQVPERAQYIRTLFGEITRILNHIMSVTSHAMDVGALTPFLWMFEEREKLMEFYERVSGARLHSAYVRPGGVALDLPMGLLDDIQEWALQYGDRIDEMEEMLSGNRIWKVRTENIGVVTVQEAMDWGFSGVLVRGSGIKWDIRKNNPYDAYDKVEFDVPVGQNGDCYDRYLCRTEEMRQSLRIISQCINDIPEGPVKVDDWKIAPPPRHAMKENMEALIHHFKLYSEGYSVPAGETYTVIEAPKGEFGVFLVSDGSNRPYRCKIKAPGFAHLQGSDFMSRGHLLPDMVALIDDNHDNDDDDDDDNDDSDDDERSATTMTTITTTTTMLMTTRPQLHVSHKGLDSLDNAPIATALATSLQQTTLDAANCISCLFIPIVNTLD
;
A
#
# COMPACT_ATOMS: atom_id res chain seq x y z
N MET A 1 36.91 47.23 -21.85
CA MET A 1 36.49 48.66 -21.88
C MET A 1 35.17 48.72 -21.09
N SER A 2 35.06 49.42 -19.95
CA SER A 2 34.87 50.89 -19.81
C SER A 2 33.63 51.38 -20.57
N PHE A 3 32.65 52.11 -20.01
CA PHE A 3 32.40 52.77 -18.70
C PHE A 3 30.92 52.49 -18.31
N ALA A 4 30.48 52.32 -17.05
CA ALA A 4 30.41 53.25 -15.93
C ALA A 4 29.64 54.57 -16.17
N ALA A 5 28.76 54.90 -15.21
CA ALA A 5 28.37 56.25 -14.74
C ALA A 5 27.09 56.98 -15.25
N THR A 6 26.01 56.81 -14.47
CA THR A 6 25.28 57.87 -13.71
C THR A 6 24.55 59.03 -14.44
N ARG A 7 23.28 59.28 -14.02
CA ARG A 7 22.69 60.55 -13.45
C ARG A 7 21.18 60.66 -13.79
N LEU A 8 20.27 61.37 -13.07
CA LEU A 8 20.25 62.34 -11.94
C LEU A 8 18.85 62.18 -11.23
N TRP A 9 18.70 62.20 -9.89
CA TRP A 9 18.18 63.33 -9.05
C TRP A 9 16.72 63.80 -9.32
N THR A 10 15.85 64.20 -8.38
CA THR A 10 15.91 64.57 -6.92
C THR A 10 14.46 64.54 -6.35
N ARG A 11 14.12 64.48 -5.04
CA ARG A 11 14.36 65.52 -4.00
C ARG A 11 13.86 65.12 -2.58
N ARG A 12 14.54 65.68 -1.58
CA ARG A 12 14.48 65.56 -0.10
C ARG A 12 13.15 65.79 0.69
N MET A 13 13.01 64.98 1.77
CA MET A 13 12.84 65.27 3.23
C MET A 13 11.82 66.29 3.83
N ALA A 14 11.17 65.79 4.91
CA ALA A 14 10.84 66.41 6.22
C ALA A 14 9.83 67.58 6.32
N THR A 15 8.81 67.51 7.19
CA THR A 15 8.76 68.07 8.59
C THR A 15 7.33 67.87 9.17
N ALA A 16 6.95 67.98 10.46
CA ALA A 16 7.59 68.11 11.80
C ALA A 16 6.57 67.74 12.94
N ARG A 17 6.85 68.08 14.22
CA ARG A 17 5.94 67.95 15.41
C ARG A 17 5.28 69.31 15.78
N PRO A 18 4.29 69.41 16.70
CA PRO A 18 4.47 69.41 18.18
C PRO A 18 3.39 68.55 18.93
N PHE A 19 3.34 68.31 20.26
CA PHE A 19 3.35 69.30 21.37
C PHE A 19 3.54 68.68 22.80
N LYS A 20 4.49 69.26 23.54
CA LYS A 20 4.67 69.45 25.01
C LYS A 20 4.59 68.32 26.07
N SER A 21 5.39 68.59 27.10
CA SER A 21 5.68 67.86 28.34
C SER A 21 4.85 68.32 29.56
N THR A 22 4.86 67.53 30.63
CA THR A 22 4.93 68.07 32.00
C THR A 22 5.63 67.09 32.94
N THR A 23 6.16 67.58 34.07
CA THR A 23 7.24 66.93 34.83
C THR A 23 6.84 66.67 36.29
N ALA A 24 7.22 65.49 36.79
CA ALA A 24 7.41 65.10 38.20
C ALA A 24 6.28 65.27 39.24
N MET A 25 6.07 64.20 40.01
CA MET A 25 6.24 64.27 41.48
C MET A 25 6.67 62.90 42.03
N TYR A 26 7.51 62.93 43.08
CA TYR A 26 8.09 61.74 43.72
C TYR A 26 7.85 61.82 45.22
N THR A 27 6.96 60.99 45.77
CA THR A 27 6.78 60.82 47.22
C THR A 27 6.49 59.35 47.56
N LYS A 28 7.41 58.74 48.31
CA LYS A 28 7.22 57.52 49.12
C LYS A 28 6.37 57.86 50.38
N PRO A 29 5.84 56.91 51.22
CA PRO A 29 6.44 55.61 51.51
C PRO A 29 5.54 54.39 51.93
N MET A 30 6.24 53.25 52.09
CA MET A 30 6.08 52.18 53.10
C MET A 30 4.94 51.12 53.07
N TRP A 31 5.42 49.87 52.86
CA TRP A 31 5.05 48.61 53.54
C TRP A 31 3.59 48.11 53.60
N ARG A 32 3.35 46.99 52.91
CA ARG A 32 3.27 45.68 53.61
C ARG A 32 3.50 44.46 52.71
N SER A 33 4.15 43.47 53.32
CA SER A 33 4.36 42.08 52.89
C SER A 33 3.16 41.41 52.20
N MET A 34 3.43 40.71 51.10
CA MET A 34 2.91 39.35 50.90
C MET A 34 3.89 38.51 50.07
N ALA A 35 4.63 37.64 50.74
CA ALA A 35 5.45 36.61 50.11
C ALA A 35 4.80 35.25 50.33
N THR A 36 4.21 34.67 49.28
CA THR A 36 4.23 33.21 48.96
C THR A 36 3.41 32.92 47.69
N ALA A 37 3.88 31.94 46.90
CA ALA A 37 3.10 31.14 45.95
C ALA A 37 2.52 31.78 44.66
N VAL A 38 3.36 32.42 43.84
CA VAL A 38 3.25 32.35 42.35
C VAL A 38 4.65 32.42 41.73
N ASN A 39 5.26 31.26 41.41
CA ASN A 39 6.30 31.10 40.38
C ASN A 39 6.73 29.62 40.26
N GLN A 40 5.84 28.80 39.69
CA GLN A 40 6.20 27.59 38.95
C GLN A 40 5.51 27.72 37.57
N GLN A 41 6.11 27.14 36.53
CA GLN A 41 5.72 27.29 35.12
C GLN A 41 6.09 28.63 34.44
N GLN A 42 7.38 28.93 34.32
CA GLN A 42 7.95 29.62 33.13
C GLN A 42 9.49 29.57 33.12
N GLN A 43 10.05 28.39 32.83
CA GLN A 43 11.45 28.21 32.46
C GLN A 43 11.63 26.81 31.84
N ASN A 44 11.57 26.75 30.51
CA ASN A 44 12.15 25.69 29.66
C ASN A 44 12.01 26.12 28.19
N SER A 45 12.93 26.98 27.75
CA SER A 45 13.09 27.36 26.35
C SER A 45 14.58 27.57 26.06
N ALA A 46 15.08 26.78 25.11
CA ALA A 46 16.47 26.61 24.69
C ALA A 46 17.43 27.82 24.83
N VAL A 47 18.62 27.53 25.38
CA VAL A 47 19.87 28.24 25.05
C VAL A 47 20.97 27.20 24.85
N THR A 48 21.31 26.91 23.60
CA THR A 48 22.55 26.21 23.23
C THR A 48 23.67 27.23 23.08
N THR A 49 24.60 27.27 24.03
CA THR A 49 25.87 28.02 23.90
C THR A 49 27.03 27.11 24.21
N ILE A 50 27.90 26.94 23.22
CA ILE A 50 29.16 26.20 23.31
C ILE A 50 30.09 26.92 24.29
N THR A 51 30.65 26.20 25.25
CA THR A 51 31.79 26.67 26.07
C THR A 51 33.00 25.77 25.82
N GLU A 52 34.10 26.36 25.35
CA GLU A 52 35.39 25.68 25.22
C GLU A 52 36.07 25.57 26.59
N ASP A 53 35.97 24.41 27.24
CA ASP A 53 36.59 24.21 28.55
C ASP A 53 38.08 23.81 28.41
N LYS A 54 38.96 24.81 28.50
CA LYS A 54 40.39 24.61 28.78
C LYS A 54 40.65 24.73 30.28
N GLY A 55 40.83 23.61 30.98
CA GLY A 55 41.18 23.68 32.39
C GLY A 55 41.43 22.37 33.13
N PHE A 56 42.70 21.94 33.14
CA PHE A 56 43.36 21.20 34.22
C PHE A 56 42.91 19.74 34.52
N GLY A 57 43.86 18.86 34.85
CA GLY A 57 43.60 17.44 35.09
C GLY A 57 43.97 16.94 36.49
N SER A 58 44.03 15.61 36.62
CA SER A 58 44.35 14.75 37.77
C SER A 58 43.19 14.36 38.72
N ALA A 59 43.19 13.07 39.11
CA ALA A 59 42.14 12.29 39.81
C ALA A 59 40.82 12.15 39.00
N PHE A 60 40.35 10.95 38.65
CA PHE A 60 40.13 9.77 39.50
C PHE A 60 40.46 8.45 38.80
N GLU A 61 41.10 7.52 39.52
CA GLU A 61 41.03 6.08 39.23
C GLU A 61 39.73 5.52 39.81
N GLY A 62 38.96 4.83 38.98
CA GLY A 62 37.64 4.31 39.32
C GLY A 62 36.88 3.95 38.05
N GLU A 63 37.07 2.72 37.57
CA GLU A 63 36.35 2.15 36.43
C GLU A 63 34.90 1.83 36.83
N GLU A 64 34.10 2.87 37.08
CA GLU A 64 32.67 2.81 36.78
C GLU A 64 32.53 3.04 35.28
N GLU A 65 32.23 1.98 34.51
CA GLU A 65 31.84 2.13 33.12
C GLU A 65 30.63 3.06 33.06
N THR A 66 30.85 4.31 32.63
CA THR A 66 29.79 5.28 32.46
C THR A 66 28.83 4.75 31.42
N LYS A 67 27.63 4.31 31.86
CA LYS A 67 26.58 3.79 30.98
C LYS A 67 26.45 4.68 29.75
N LEU A 68 26.88 4.15 28.60
CA LEU A 68 26.81 4.84 27.32
C LEU A 68 25.35 5.24 27.08
N ARG A 69 25.14 6.53 26.82
CA ARG A 69 23.81 7.05 26.49
C ARG A 69 23.60 6.87 25.00
N ASN A 70 22.86 5.82 24.63
CA ASN A 70 22.38 5.62 23.26
C ASN A 70 21.65 6.88 22.78
N PHE A 71 21.88 7.24 21.52
CA PHE A 71 21.21 8.37 20.87
C PHE A 71 20.00 7.86 20.10
N THR A 72 18.81 8.33 20.46
CA THR A 72 17.56 7.95 19.80
C THR A 72 17.31 8.82 18.57
N VAL A 73 17.35 8.22 17.37
CA VAL A 73 17.01 8.89 16.10
C VAL A 73 15.64 8.41 15.63
N ASN A 74 14.74 9.35 15.36
CA ASN A 74 13.47 9.05 14.71
C ASN A 74 13.64 9.21 13.20
N PHE A 75 13.62 8.11 12.47
CA PHE A 75 13.36 8.10 11.04
C PHE A 75 11.87 8.44 10.85
N GLY A 76 11.60 9.65 10.38
CA GLY A 76 10.23 10.16 10.27
C GLY A 76 9.48 9.58 9.07
N PRO A 77 8.13 9.53 9.10
CA PRO A 77 7.31 9.10 7.96
C PRO A 77 7.54 9.89 6.66
N GLN A 78 8.13 11.07 6.76
CA GLN A 78 8.52 11.90 5.62
C GLN A 78 10.01 11.70 5.31
N HIS A 79 10.37 10.53 4.80
CA HIS A 79 11.71 10.22 4.30
C HIS A 79 11.62 9.47 2.94
N PRO A 80 12.48 9.76 1.93
CA PRO A 80 12.46 9.05 0.65
C PRO A 80 12.54 7.52 0.81
N ALA A 81 13.51 7.07 1.61
CA ALA A 81 13.74 5.67 1.98
C ALA A 81 12.86 5.10 3.08
N ALA A 82 11.68 5.69 3.28
CA ALA A 82 10.61 5.06 4.07
C ALA A 82 9.52 4.47 3.16
N HIS A 83 9.79 4.37 1.84
CA HIS A 83 8.94 3.90 0.73
C HIS A 83 7.49 3.58 1.15
N GLY A 84 6.68 4.64 1.25
CA GLY A 84 5.42 4.63 1.96
C GLY A 84 5.45 5.55 3.18
N VAL A 85 5.03 5.05 4.35
CA VAL A 85 4.79 5.85 5.56
C VAL A 85 5.30 5.12 6.81
N LEU A 86 6.56 4.66 6.79
CA LEU A 86 7.18 3.98 7.94
C LEU A 86 7.77 4.96 8.96
N ARG A 87 7.65 4.66 10.26
CA ARG A 87 8.37 5.37 11.35
C ARG A 87 9.28 4.42 12.10
N LEU A 88 10.60 4.54 11.91
CA LEU A 88 11.59 3.78 12.70
C LEU A 88 12.13 4.64 13.84
N ILE A 89 12.17 4.10 15.06
CA ILE A 89 12.96 4.64 16.16
C ILE A 89 14.22 3.80 16.29
N LEU A 90 15.37 4.41 16.03
CA LEU A 90 16.68 3.75 16.09
C LEU A 90 17.42 4.19 17.35
N GLU A 91 17.88 3.22 18.15
CA GLU A 91 18.85 3.48 19.21
C GLU A 91 20.27 3.26 18.66
N LEU A 92 21.02 4.35 18.54
CA LEU A 92 22.38 4.34 17.99
C LEU A 92 23.43 4.45 19.09
N ASN A 93 24.52 3.69 18.94
CA ASN A 93 25.76 3.88 19.68
C ASN A 93 26.83 4.41 18.72
N GLY A 94 26.92 5.74 18.60
CA GLY A 94 27.70 6.37 17.53
C GLY A 94 26.98 6.23 16.18
N GLU A 95 27.53 5.40 15.30
CA GLU A 95 26.94 5.08 13.97
C GLU A 95 26.32 3.67 13.90
N GLU A 96 26.60 2.81 14.89
CA GLU A 96 26.10 1.43 14.97
C GLU A 96 24.68 1.38 15.57
N ILE A 97 23.82 0.55 14.98
CA ILE A 97 22.44 0.32 15.45
C ILE A 97 22.45 -0.73 16.56
N VAL A 98 21.90 -0.38 17.72
CA VAL A 98 21.74 -1.26 18.89
C VAL A 98 20.34 -1.86 18.98
N ARG A 99 19.32 -1.08 18.60
CA ARG A 99 17.92 -1.52 18.48
C ARG A 99 17.20 -0.71 17.40
N ALA A 100 16.33 -1.35 16.64
CA ALA A 100 15.41 -0.69 15.73
C ALA A 100 13.95 -1.03 16.08
N ASP A 101 13.15 -0.04 16.44
CA ASP A 101 11.72 -0.20 16.73
C ASP A 101 10.89 0.34 15.55
N PRO A 102 10.38 -0.50 14.64
CA PRO A 102 9.44 -0.09 13.59
C PRO A 102 8.04 0.18 14.17
N HIS A 103 7.55 1.40 14.01
CA HIS A 103 6.16 1.75 14.25
C HIS A 103 5.39 1.79 12.92
N ILE A 104 4.51 0.81 12.76
CA ILE A 104 3.60 0.63 11.63
C ILE A 104 2.20 1.20 11.95
N GLY A 105 1.19 0.80 11.18
CA GLY A 105 -0.22 1.18 11.40
C GLY A 105 -0.60 2.57 10.87
N LEU A 106 0.35 3.36 10.35
CA LEU A 106 0.09 4.67 9.75
C LEU A 106 -0.72 4.59 8.44
N LEU A 107 -0.72 3.42 7.79
CA LEU A 107 -1.54 3.10 6.62
C LEU A 107 -2.75 2.20 6.91
N HIS A 108 -2.93 1.74 8.17
CA HIS A 108 -4.01 0.82 8.53
C HIS A 108 -5.40 1.44 8.25
N ARG A 109 -6.27 0.65 7.60
CA ARG A 109 -7.59 1.09 7.10
C ARG A 109 -8.75 0.22 7.59
N GLY A 110 -8.49 -0.78 8.44
CA GLY A 110 -9.48 -1.79 8.81
C GLY A 110 -10.03 -2.57 7.60
N THR A 111 -9.16 -2.91 6.64
CA THR A 111 -9.51 -3.60 5.38
C THR A 111 -10.27 -4.90 5.66
N GLU A 112 -9.74 -5.74 6.54
CA GLU A 112 -10.37 -6.99 6.98
C GLU A 112 -11.77 -6.76 7.56
N LYS A 113 -11.95 -5.72 8.39
CA LYS A 113 -13.26 -5.39 8.98
C LYS A 113 -14.27 -4.90 7.94
N LEU A 114 -13.81 -4.22 6.89
CA LEU A 114 -14.66 -3.80 5.77
C LEU A 114 -15.03 -4.97 4.85
N ILE A 115 -14.22 -6.03 4.80
CA ILE A 115 -14.50 -7.26 4.04
C ILE A 115 -15.71 -8.01 4.63
N GLU A 116 -15.79 -8.14 5.97
CA GLU A 116 -16.90 -8.82 6.67
C GLU A 116 -18.30 -8.24 6.35
N TYR A 117 -18.38 -6.93 6.07
CA TYR A 117 -19.65 -6.27 5.75
C TYR A 117 -20.05 -6.36 4.27
N LYS A 118 -19.20 -6.93 3.40
CA LYS A 118 -19.42 -7.00 1.94
C LYS A 118 -19.59 -8.42 1.45
N THR A 119 -20.12 -8.58 0.23
CA THR A 119 -20.18 -9.89 -0.43
C THR A 119 -18.84 -10.26 -1.04
N TYR A 120 -18.61 -11.55 -1.29
CA TYR A 120 -17.33 -12.06 -1.82
C TYR A 120 -16.83 -11.32 -3.08
N LEU A 121 -17.73 -10.98 -4.01
CA LEU A 121 -17.39 -10.22 -5.22
C LEU A 121 -17.10 -8.73 -4.95
N GLN A 122 -17.71 -8.14 -3.92
CA GLN A 122 -17.47 -6.76 -3.51
C GLN A 122 -16.24 -6.61 -2.60
N ALA A 123 -15.77 -7.70 -2.01
CA ALA A 123 -14.55 -7.76 -1.21
C ALA A 123 -13.28 -7.89 -2.07
N LEU A 124 -13.37 -8.52 -3.26
CA LEU A 124 -12.23 -8.70 -4.19
C LEU A 124 -11.36 -7.44 -4.39
N PRO A 125 -11.91 -6.22 -4.64
CA PRO A 125 -11.08 -5.04 -4.89
C PRO A 125 -10.36 -4.46 -3.66
N TYR A 126 -10.47 -5.10 -2.49
CA TYR A 126 -9.56 -4.81 -1.36
C TYR A 126 -8.20 -5.48 -1.59
N PHE A 127 -8.15 -6.71 -2.10
CA PHE A 127 -6.91 -7.45 -2.35
C PHE A 127 -6.02 -6.76 -3.40
N ASP A 128 -6.64 -6.16 -4.42
CA ASP A 128 -6.02 -5.24 -5.39
C ASP A 128 -5.24 -4.06 -4.76
N ARG A 129 -5.47 -3.75 -3.47
CA ARG A 129 -5.05 -2.50 -2.79
C ARG A 129 -4.28 -2.74 -1.48
N LEU A 130 -3.92 -3.99 -1.19
CA LEU A 130 -2.99 -4.38 -0.13
C LEU A 130 -1.57 -4.12 -0.69
N ASP A 131 -0.87 -5.15 -1.18
CA ASP A 131 0.26 -4.95 -2.10
C ASP A 131 -0.26 -4.34 -3.43
N TYR A 132 -0.14 -3.03 -3.54
CA TYR A 132 -0.55 -2.23 -4.69
C TYR A 132 0.41 -2.33 -5.89
N VAL A 133 1.49 -3.11 -5.76
CA VAL A 133 2.42 -3.44 -6.83
C VAL A 133 2.10 -4.82 -7.42
N SER A 134 1.58 -5.76 -6.61
CA SER A 134 1.25 -7.13 -7.02
C SER A 134 -0.26 -7.46 -7.07
N MET A 135 -1.02 -6.59 -7.75
CA MET A 135 -2.49 -6.62 -7.84
C MET A 135 -3.07 -8.01 -8.18
N MET A 136 -2.73 -8.58 -9.35
CA MET A 136 -3.34 -9.83 -9.86
C MET A 136 -3.01 -11.03 -8.98
N THR A 137 -1.83 -11.05 -8.33
CA THR A 137 -1.47 -12.14 -7.41
C THR A 137 -2.33 -12.11 -6.15
N ASN A 138 -2.63 -10.93 -5.60
CA ASN A 138 -3.53 -10.83 -4.44
C ASN A 138 -4.96 -11.26 -4.81
N GLU A 139 -5.45 -10.86 -5.99
CA GLU A 139 -6.72 -11.34 -6.54
C GLU A 139 -6.71 -12.87 -6.72
N GLN A 140 -5.62 -13.42 -7.25
CA GLN A 140 -5.44 -14.86 -7.47
C GLN A 140 -5.51 -15.63 -6.14
N ALA A 141 -4.79 -15.19 -5.11
CA ALA A 141 -4.81 -15.79 -3.77
C ALA A 141 -6.22 -15.86 -3.19
N TYR A 142 -6.96 -14.74 -3.25
CA TYR A 142 -8.34 -14.68 -2.79
C TYR A 142 -9.29 -15.51 -3.66
N SER A 143 -9.10 -15.53 -4.98
CA SER A 143 -9.92 -16.35 -5.88
C SER A 143 -9.75 -17.85 -5.60
N LEU A 144 -8.52 -18.32 -5.36
CA LEU A 144 -8.22 -19.69 -4.99
C LEU A 144 -8.78 -20.04 -3.60
N ALA A 145 -8.76 -19.11 -2.65
CA ALA A 145 -9.38 -19.27 -1.34
C ALA A 145 -10.89 -19.57 -1.45
N VAL A 146 -11.60 -18.74 -2.23
CA VAL A 146 -13.04 -18.86 -2.44
C VAL A 146 -13.38 -20.07 -3.32
N GLU A 147 -12.56 -20.40 -4.33
CA GLU A 147 -12.74 -21.57 -5.20
C GLU A 147 -12.57 -22.90 -4.43
N LYS A 148 -11.63 -22.95 -3.49
CA LYS A 148 -11.43 -24.09 -2.58
C LYS A 148 -12.62 -24.28 -1.63
N LEU A 149 -13.23 -23.20 -1.12
CA LEU A 149 -14.47 -23.28 -0.33
C LEU A 149 -15.69 -23.70 -1.19
N LEU A 150 -15.78 -23.20 -2.42
CA LEU A 150 -16.85 -23.55 -3.36
C LEU A 150 -16.70 -24.96 -3.96
N ASN A 151 -15.52 -25.59 -3.86
CA ASN A 151 -15.17 -26.86 -4.49
C ASN A 151 -15.37 -26.86 -6.01
N VAL A 152 -14.93 -25.78 -6.66
CA VAL A 152 -15.09 -25.58 -8.11
C VAL A 152 -13.74 -25.55 -8.81
N GLN A 153 -13.63 -26.26 -9.94
CA GLN A 153 -12.47 -26.23 -10.82
C GLN A 153 -12.64 -25.18 -11.92
N VAL A 154 -11.63 -24.34 -12.09
CA VAL A 154 -11.54 -23.29 -13.11
C VAL A 154 -11.13 -23.91 -14.46
N PRO A 155 -11.65 -23.44 -15.61
CA PRO A 155 -11.24 -23.95 -16.93
C PRO A 155 -9.75 -23.75 -17.21
N GLU A 156 -9.15 -24.66 -17.97
CA GLU A 156 -7.71 -24.63 -18.26
C GLU A 156 -7.25 -23.30 -18.89
N ARG A 157 -8.00 -22.74 -19.84
CA ARG A 157 -7.67 -21.44 -20.45
C ARG A 157 -7.56 -20.32 -19.40
N ALA A 158 -8.47 -20.30 -18.42
CA ALA A 158 -8.43 -19.30 -17.35
C ALA A 158 -7.24 -19.52 -16.39
N GLN A 159 -6.82 -20.77 -16.16
CA GLN A 159 -5.59 -21.08 -15.42
C GLN A 159 -4.34 -20.56 -16.15
N TYR A 160 -4.22 -20.79 -17.47
CA TYR A 160 -3.12 -20.25 -18.28
C TYR A 160 -3.10 -18.71 -18.33
N ILE A 161 -4.28 -18.06 -18.41
CA ILE A 161 -4.39 -16.60 -18.34
C ILE A 161 -3.94 -16.08 -16.96
N ARG A 162 -4.31 -16.76 -15.86
CA ARG A 162 -3.87 -16.43 -14.50
C ARG A 162 -2.36 -16.58 -14.34
N THR A 163 -1.75 -17.67 -14.82
CA THR A 163 -0.28 -17.84 -14.74
C THR A 163 0.47 -16.81 -15.59
N LEU A 164 -0.05 -16.48 -16.78
CA LEU A 164 0.52 -15.44 -17.65
C LEU A 164 0.53 -14.08 -16.95
N PHE A 165 -0.61 -13.62 -16.41
CA PHE A 165 -0.65 -12.34 -15.70
C PHE A 165 0.04 -12.36 -14.36
N GLY A 166 0.04 -13.50 -13.63
CA GLY A 166 0.78 -13.66 -12.38
C GLY A 166 2.29 -13.48 -12.55
N GLU A 167 2.87 -13.99 -13.64
CA GLU A 167 4.29 -13.78 -13.93
C GLU A 167 4.59 -12.40 -14.53
N ILE A 168 3.66 -11.78 -15.26
CA ILE A 168 3.77 -10.34 -15.59
C ILE A 168 3.72 -9.48 -14.31
N THR A 169 2.86 -9.83 -13.33
CA THR A 169 2.84 -9.18 -12.01
C THR A 169 4.15 -9.37 -11.26
N ARG A 170 4.77 -10.55 -11.36
CA ARG A 170 6.09 -10.82 -10.78
C ARG A 170 7.17 -9.92 -11.36
N ILE A 171 7.19 -9.75 -12.69
CA ILE A 171 8.10 -8.80 -13.34
C ILE A 171 7.81 -7.35 -12.91
N LEU A 172 6.54 -6.91 -12.88
CA LEU A 172 6.15 -5.58 -12.40
C LEU A 172 6.63 -5.27 -10.97
N ASN A 173 6.60 -6.27 -10.08
CA ASN A 173 7.04 -6.14 -8.69
C ASN A 173 8.57 -6.21 -8.58
N HIS A 174 9.26 -7.16 -9.23
CA HIS A 174 10.73 -7.23 -9.21
C HIS A 174 11.41 -6.03 -9.90
N ILE A 175 10.73 -5.37 -10.86
CA ILE A 175 11.14 -4.06 -11.36
C ILE A 175 11.07 -3.02 -10.23
N MET A 176 9.94 -2.90 -9.51
CA MET A 176 9.76 -1.92 -8.42
C MET A 176 10.82 -2.11 -7.33
N SER A 177 10.72 -3.19 -6.52
CA SER A 177 11.78 -4.19 -6.59
C SER A 177 13.22 -3.69 -6.46
N VAL A 178 13.99 -4.15 -7.44
CA VAL A 178 15.39 -3.84 -7.66
C VAL A 178 15.64 -2.35 -7.89
N THR A 179 14.71 -1.62 -8.53
CA THR A 179 14.98 -0.24 -8.96
C THR A 179 14.79 0.80 -7.87
N SER A 180 13.82 0.59 -6.99
CA SER A 180 13.61 1.37 -5.76
C SER A 180 14.80 1.18 -4.81
N HIS A 181 15.20 -0.07 -4.54
CA HIS A 181 16.42 -0.37 -3.79
C HIS A 181 17.68 0.24 -4.43
N ALA A 182 17.79 0.21 -5.77
CA ALA A 182 18.87 0.87 -6.48
C ALA A 182 18.85 2.40 -6.29
N MET A 183 17.68 3.04 -6.36
CA MET A 183 17.52 4.49 -6.15
C MET A 183 18.02 4.92 -4.77
N ASP A 184 17.67 4.19 -3.73
CA ASP A 184 17.89 4.60 -2.34
C ASP A 184 19.31 4.33 -1.85
N VAL A 185 19.99 3.33 -2.41
CA VAL A 185 21.45 3.20 -2.34
C VAL A 185 22.17 4.28 -3.18
N GLY A 186 21.49 4.90 -4.15
CA GLY A 186 21.93 6.10 -4.88
C GLY A 186 22.05 5.98 -6.42
N ALA A 187 21.70 4.84 -7.00
CA ALA A 187 21.75 4.58 -8.44
C ALA A 187 20.42 4.96 -9.13
N LEU A 188 20.34 6.19 -9.63
CA LEU A 188 19.11 6.76 -10.21
C LEU A 188 18.76 6.28 -11.64
N THR A 189 19.73 5.78 -12.42
CA THR A 189 19.50 5.47 -13.84
C THR A 189 18.69 4.20 -14.11
N PRO A 190 18.86 3.06 -13.40
CA PRO A 190 18.11 1.83 -13.69
C PRO A 190 16.60 2.00 -13.48
N PHE A 191 16.22 2.83 -12.50
CA PHE A 191 14.83 3.17 -12.21
C PHE A 191 14.11 3.79 -13.42
N LEU A 192 14.72 4.78 -14.07
CA LEU A 192 14.11 5.44 -15.22
C LEU A 192 14.00 4.52 -16.44
N TRP A 193 14.97 3.63 -16.65
CA TRP A 193 14.95 2.67 -17.76
C TRP A 193 13.88 1.60 -17.56
N MET A 194 13.86 0.94 -16.39
CA MET A 194 12.92 -0.14 -16.13
C MET A 194 11.49 0.35 -15.87
N PHE A 195 11.29 1.62 -15.50
CA PHE A 195 9.94 2.22 -15.46
C PHE A 195 9.34 2.43 -16.85
N GLU A 196 10.14 2.53 -17.92
CA GLU A 196 9.62 2.49 -19.30
C GLU A 196 9.03 1.11 -19.62
N GLU A 197 9.71 0.03 -19.23
CA GLU A 197 9.21 -1.34 -19.37
C GLU A 197 7.99 -1.59 -18.49
N ARG A 198 7.98 -1.03 -17.27
CA ARG A 198 6.83 -1.07 -16.36
C ARG A 198 5.60 -0.37 -16.96
N GLU A 199 5.78 0.71 -17.72
CA GLU A 199 4.70 1.42 -18.41
C GLU A 199 4.09 0.56 -19.53
N LYS A 200 4.92 -0.13 -20.33
CA LYS A 200 4.47 -1.08 -21.38
C LYS A 200 3.63 -2.20 -20.78
N LEU A 201 4.05 -2.75 -19.63
CA LEU A 201 3.29 -3.75 -18.89
C LEU A 201 1.95 -3.20 -18.35
N MET A 202 1.87 -1.93 -17.95
CA MET A 202 0.59 -1.30 -17.57
C MET A 202 -0.37 -1.13 -18.76
N GLU A 203 0.14 -0.93 -19.98
CA GLU A 203 -0.71 -0.92 -21.18
C GLU A 203 -1.42 -2.26 -21.38
N PHE A 204 -0.72 -3.39 -21.14
CA PHE A 204 -1.35 -4.71 -21.19
C PHE A 204 -2.47 -4.84 -20.14
N TYR A 205 -2.30 -4.28 -18.94
CA TYR A 205 -3.32 -4.30 -17.89
C TYR A 205 -4.54 -3.44 -18.27
N GLU A 206 -4.30 -2.27 -18.87
CA GLU A 206 -5.34 -1.38 -19.37
C GLU A 206 -6.13 -2.03 -20.51
N ARG A 207 -5.47 -2.69 -21.47
CA ARG A 207 -6.13 -3.38 -22.59
C ARG A 207 -7.01 -4.56 -22.15
N VAL A 208 -6.66 -5.20 -21.04
CA VAL A 208 -7.34 -6.41 -20.51
C VAL A 208 -8.49 -6.07 -19.56
N SER A 209 -8.27 -5.11 -18.66
CA SER A 209 -9.21 -4.79 -17.58
C SER A 209 -9.93 -3.44 -17.77
N GLY A 210 -9.36 -2.53 -18.56
CA GLY A 210 -9.74 -1.12 -18.63
C GLY A 210 -9.10 -0.23 -17.55
N ALA A 211 -8.19 -0.76 -16.73
CA ALA A 211 -7.48 -0.04 -15.69
C ALA A 211 -5.98 -0.41 -15.66
N ARG A 212 -5.12 0.56 -15.33
CA ARG A 212 -3.65 0.40 -15.36
C ARG A 212 -3.03 -0.26 -14.12
N LEU A 213 -3.73 -0.24 -12.98
CA LEU A 213 -3.27 -0.80 -11.70
C LEU A 213 -4.32 -1.77 -11.14
N HIS A 214 -5.27 -1.27 -10.34
CA HIS A 214 -6.34 -2.08 -9.74
C HIS A 214 -7.30 -2.57 -10.82
N SER A 215 -7.32 -3.87 -11.08
CA SER A 215 -7.87 -4.44 -12.31
C SER A 215 -9.24 -5.11 -12.14
N ALA A 216 -9.57 -5.59 -10.93
CA ALA A 216 -10.75 -6.42 -10.68
C ALA A 216 -10.89 -7.60 -11.68
N TYR A 217 -9.77 -8.19 -12.15
CA TYR A 217 -9.72 -9.05 -13.34
C TYR A 217 -9.75 -10.54 -13.01
N VAL A 218 -8.90 -11.01 -12.10
CA VAL A 218 -8.96 -12.38 -11.58
C VAL A 218 -10.09 -12.45 -10.57
N ARG A 219 -11.02 -13.40 -10.74
CA ARG A 219 -12.24 -13.50 -9.90
C ARG A 219 -12.47 -14.93 -9.46
N PRO A 220 -13.13 -15.16 -8.30
CA PRO A 220 -13.64 -16.48 -7.98
C PRO A 220 -14.54 -17.00 -9.11
N GLY A 221 -14.22 -18.16 -9.67
CA GLY A 221 -14.82 -18.73 -10.88
C GLY A 221 -14.05 -18.46 -12.19
N GLY A 222 -12.76 -18.09 -12.13
CA GLY A 222 -11.89 -17.87 -13.28
C GLY A 222 -11.46 -16.41 -13.48
N VAL A 223 -11.81 -15.82 -14.62
CA VAL A 223 -11.32 -14.49 -15.03
C VAL A 223 -12.47 -13.64 -15.62
N ALA A 224 -12.40 -12.32 -15.46
CA ALA A 224 -13.50 -11.40 -15.74
C ALA A 224 -13.89 -11.30 -17.22
N LEU A 225 -12.91 -11.27 -18.13
CA LEU A 225 -13.05 -11.14 -19.58
C LEU A 225 -11.94 -11.95 -20.27
N ASP A 226 -12.17 -12.43 -21.49
CA ASP A 226 -11.11 -13.05 -22.30
C ASP A 226 -10.11 -11.99 -22.81
N LEU A 227 -8.94 -12.43 -23.25
CA LEU A 227 -7.91 -11.57 -23.83
C LEU A 227 -8.43 -10.85 -25.09
N PRO A 228 -8.12 -9.56 -25.29
CA PRO A 228 -8.39 -8.89 -26.57
C PRO A 228 -7.50 -9.46 -27.69
N MET A 229 -8.03 -9.47 -28.91
CA MET A 229 -7.33 -9.94 -30.10
C MET A 229 -5.99 -9.19 -30.30
N GLY A 230 -4.93 -9.92 -30.66
CA GLY A 230 -3.58 -9.39 -30.91
C GLY A 230 -2.70 -9.20 -29.67
N LEU A 231 -3.25 -9.24 -28.45
CA LEU A 231 -2.46 -8.99 -27.24
C LEU A 231 -1.34 -10.01 -26.99
N LEU A 232 -1.53 -11.27 -27.39
CA LEU A 232 -0.50 -12.31 -27.26
C LEU A 232 0.74 -12.01 -28.11
N ASP A 233 0.51 -11.48 -29.32
CA ASP A 233 1.58 -11.08 -30.23
C ASP A 233 2.37 -9.90 -29.65
N ASP A 234 1.67 -8.89 -29.10
CA ASP A 234 2.28 -7.72 -28.47
C ASP A 234 3.11 -8.08 -27.21
N ILE A 235 2.62 -9.02 -26.38
CA ILE A 235 3.38 -9.53 -25.21
C ILE A 235 4.61 -10.31 -25.70
N GLN A 236 4.52 -11.06 -26.80
CA GLN A 236 5.65 -11.79 -27.37
C GLN A 236 6.72 -10.84 -27.94
N GLU A 237 6.33 -9.77 -28.64
CA GLU A 237 7.26 -8.74 -29.12
C GLU A 237 7.97 -8.02 -27.95
N TRP A 238 7.25 -7.73 -26.87
CA TRP A 238 7.82 -7.16 -25.65
C TRP A 238 8.80 -8.12 -24.97
N ALA A 239 8.42 -9.40 -24.81
CA ALA A 239 9.24 -10.41 -24.13
C ALA A 239 10.61 -10.63 -24.82
N LEU A 240 10.69 -10.47 -26.14
CA LEU A 240 11.94 -10.52 -26.90
C LEU A 240 12.88 -9.33 -26.58
N GLN A 241 12.32 -8.15 -26.32
CA GLN A 241 13.09 -6.93 -26.04
C GLN A 241 13.46 -6.80 -24.56
N TYR A 242 12.63 -7.34 -23.66
CA TYR A 242 12.83 -7.21 -22.22
C TYR A 242 14.06 -8.00 -21.71
N GLY A 243 14.48 -9.06 -22.42
CA GLY A 243 15.73 -9.76 -22.12
C GLY A 243 16.95 -8.84 -22.13
N ASP A 244 17.13 -8.08 -23.22
CA ASP A 244 18.23 -7.11 -23.37
C ASP A 244 18.17 -6.02 -22.28
N ARG A 245 16.97 -5.60 -21.86
CA ARG A 245 16.76 -4.60 -20.79
C ARG A 245 17.18 -5.11 -19.41
N ILE A 246 16.96 -6.40 -19.10
CA ILE A 246 17.47 -7.03 -17.87
C ILE A 246 19.00 -7.01 -17.89
N ASP A 247 19.62 -7.37 -19.02
CA ASP A 247 21.07 -7.46 -19.15
C ASP A 247 21.74 -6.07 -19.03
N GLU A 248 21.15 -5.01 -19.61
CA GLU A 248 21.60 -3.61 -19.45
C GLU A 248 21.52 -3.12 -17.99
N MET A 249 20.45 -3.50 -17.27
CA MET A 249 20.33 -3.22 -15.83
C MET A 249 21.38 -4.00 -15.02
N GLU A 250 21.63 -5.26 -15.37
CA GLU A 250 22.60 -6.11 -14.68
C GLU A 250 24.05 -5.61 -14.87
N GLU A 251 24.42 -5.19 -16.08
CA GLU A 251 25.75 -4.61 -16.37
C GLU A 251 26.05 -3.40 -15.46
N MET A 252 25.04 -2.56 -15.19
CA MET A 252 25.16 -1.38 -14.34
C MET A 252 25.22 -1.68 -12.83
N LEU A 253 24.66 -2.80 -12.37
CA LEU A 253 24.50 -3.13 -10.94
C LEU A 253 25.39 -4.31 -10.50
N SER A 254 25.24 -5.51 -11.07
CA SER A 254 25.98 -6.71 -10.64
C SER A 254 27.50 -6.55 -10.73
N GLY A 255 27.99 -5.90 -11.78
CA GLY A 255 29.43 -5.64 -11.97
C GLY A 255 30.00 -4.50 -11.11
N ASN A 256 29.14 -3.70 -10.48
CA ASN A 256 29.55 -2.45 -9.85
C ASN A 256 30.12 -2.68 -8.44
N ARG A 257 31.39 -2.29 -8.24
CA ARG A 257 32.06 -2.38 -6.94
C ARG A 257 31.33 -1.59 -5.84
N ILE A 258 30.69 -0.47 -6.17
CA ILE A 258 29.93 0.32 -5.18
C ILE A 258 28.71 -0.46 -4.73
N TRP A 259 27.96 -1.05 -5.67
CA TRP A 259 26.79 -1.89 -5.37
C TRP A 259 27.14 -3.05 -4.44
N LYS A 260 28.19 -3.80 -4.79
CA LYS A 260 28.72 -4.90 -3.97
C LYS A 260 29.08 -4.48 -2.55
N VAL A 261 29.86 -3.40 -2.39
CA VAL A 261 30.24 -2.88 -1.06
C VAL A 261 29.03 -2.36 -0.25
N ARG A 262 27.89 -2.09 -0.89
CA ARG A 262 26.63 -1.67 -0.27
C ARG A 262 25.60 -2.79 -0.09
N THR A 263 25.93 -4.05 -0.41
CA THR A 263 24.97 -5.18 -0.37
C THR A 263 25.57 -6.51 0.09
N GLU A 264 26.85 -6.79 -0.18
CA GLU A 264 27.56 -7.98 0.27
C GLU A 264 27.75 -7.96 1.81
N ASN A 265 27.37 -9.04 2.48
CA ASN A 265 27.40 -9.19 3.95
C ASN A 265 26.50 -8.23 4.76
N ILE A 266 25.51 -7.58 4.14
CA ILE A 266 24.50 -6.80 4.86
C ILE A 266 23.26 -7.66 5.10
N GLY A 267 22.73 -7.64 6.33
CA GLY A 267 21.50 -8.34 6.69
C GLY A 267 21.59 -9.85 6.60
N VAL A 268 22.73 -10.45 6.93
CA VAL A 268 22.94 -11.89 6.83
C VAL A 268 21.93 -12.64 7.71
N VAL A 269 21.04 -13.42 7.09
CA VAL A 269 20.06 -14.27 7.78
C VAL A 269 20.51 -15.73 7.67
N THR A 270 20.58 -16.46 8.79
CA THR A 270 20.85 -17.90 8.74
C THR A 270 19.59 -18.72 8.43
N VAL A 271 19.79 -19.94 7.90
CA VAL A 271 18.72 -20.92 7.62
C VAL A 271 17.80 -21.17 8.81
N GLN A 272 18.33 -21.16 10.04
CA GLN A 272 17.53 -21.42 11.25
C GLN A 272 16.68 -20.20 11.61
N GLU A 273 17.29 -19.01 11.66
CA GLU A 273 16.58 -17.75 11.93
C GLU A 273 15.49 -17.49 10.89
N ALA A 274 15.74 -17.75 9.60
CA ALA A 274 14.73 -17.62 8.55
C ALA A 274 13.47 -18.49 8.80
N MET A 275 13.62 -19.66 9.42
CA MET A 275 12.50 -20.52 9.79
C MET A 275 11.83 -20.07 11.09
N ASP A 276 12.62 -19.71 12.10
CA ASP A 276 12.12 -19.32 13.42
C ASP A 276 11.33 -17.98 13.37
N TRP A 277 11.76 -17.02 12.55
CA TRP A 277 11.03 -15.78 12.27
C TRP A 277 9.91 -15.92 11.23
N GLY A 278 9.71 -17.11 10.65
CA GLY A 278 8.64 -17.36 9.69
C GLY A 278 8.76 -16.58 8.37
N PHE A 279 9.99 -16.24 7.95
CA PHE A 279 10.23 -15.60 6.67
C PHE A 279 9.76 -16.46 5.49
N SER A 280 9.61 -15.84 4.32
CA SER A 280 9.16 -16.50 3.10
C SER A 280 9.73 -15.84 1.84
N GLY A 281 9.56 -16.49 0.69
CA GLY A 281 9.96 -15.94 -0.60
C GLY A 281 11.47 -15.79 -0.79
N VAL A 282 11.87 -14.65 -1.35
CA VAL A 282 13.26 -14.33 -1.71
C VAL A 282 14.20 -14.35 -0.49
N LEU A 283 13.74 -13.97 0.71
CA LEU A 283 14.51 -14.06 1.95
C LEU A 283 14.92 -15.50 2.30
N VAL A 284 13.99 -16.44 2.17
CA VAL A 284 14.21 -17.88 2.41
C VAL A 284 15.11 -18.48 1.32
N ARG A 285 14.90 -18.11 0.05
CA ARG A 285 15.73 -18.54 -1.08
C ARG A 285 17.15 -17.99 -1.00
N GLY A 286 17.34 -16.72 -0.65
CA GLY A 286 18.65 -16.08 -0.47
C GLY A 286 19.47 -16.73 0.65
N SER A 287 18.80 -17.18 1.72
CA SER A 287 19.39 -17.92 2.84
C SER A 287 19.76 -19.38 2.51
N GLY A 288 19.54 -19.84 1.27
CA GLY A 288 19.91 -21.18 0.80
C GLY A 288 18.81 -22.26 0.92
N ILE A 289 17.60 -21.91 1.36
CA ILE A 289 16.48 -22.86 1.49
C ILE A 289 15.77 -23.00 0.14
N LYS A 290 15.66 -24.24 -0.34
CA LYS A 290 14.97 -24.55 -1.61
C LYS A 290 13.45 -24.62 -1.42
N TRP A 291 12.81 -23.45 -1.29
CA TRP A 291 11.36 -23.33 -1.09
C TRP A 291 10.73 -22.34 -2.07
N ASP A 292 9.75 -22.83 -2.84
CA ASP A 292 8.86 -22.05 -3.71
C ASP A 292 7.53 -22.81 -3.79
N ILE A 293 6.43 -22.13 -3.49
CA ILE A 293 5.09 -22.74 -3.45
C ILE A 293 4.67 -23.21 -4.85
N ARG A 294 5.07 -22.53 -5.93
CA ARG A 294 4.73 -22.91 -7.32
C ARG A 294 5.31 -24.26 -7.73
N LYS A 295 6.36 -24.74 -7.05
CA LYS A 295 6.94 -26.08 -7.26
C LYS A 295 6.49 -27.10 -6.20
N ASN A 296 6.36 -26.67 -4.94
CA ASN A 296 6.09 -27.58 -3.83
C ASN A 296 4.58 -27.88 -3.66
N ASN A 297 3.73 -26.87 -3.83
CA ASN A 297 2.28 -26.94 -3.77
C ASN A 297 1.69 -26.19 -4.98
N PRO A 298 1.84 -26.73 -6.20
CA PRO A 298 1.47 -26.07 -7.45
C PRO A 298 -0.02 -25.72 -7.51
N TYR A 299 -0.32 -24.59 -8.17
CA TYR A 299 -1.66 -24.06 -8.37
C TYR A 299 -1.85 -23.58 -9.82
N ASP A 300 -3.10 -23.40 -10.24
CA ASP A 300 -3.51 -23.11 -11.62
C ASP A 300 -2.76 -23.99 -12.66
N ALA A 301 -1.87 -23.42 -13.48
CA ALA A 301 -1.15 -24.13 -14.54
C ALA A 301 0.36 -24.29 -14.29
N TYR A 302 0.88 -23.96 -13.09
CA TYR A 302 2.33 -24.02 -12.82
C TYR A 302 2.95 -25.42 -12.96
N ASP A 303 2.16 -26.49 -12.78
CA ASP A 303 2.55 -27.88 -13.04
C ASP A 303 2.94 -28.17 -14.51
N LYS A 304 2.37 -27.40 -15.45
CA LYS A 304 2.53 -27.63 -16.89
C LYS A 304 3.71 -26.85 -17.48
N VAL A 305 4.38 -26.02 -16.68
CA VAL A 305 5.38 -25.05 -17.13
C VAL A 305 6.77 -25.37 -16.54
N GLU A 306 7.79 -25.36 -17.39
CA GLU A 306 9.17 -25.62 -17.00
C GLU A 306 9.91 -24.31 -16.69
N PHE A 307 10.30 -24.16 -15.43
CA PHE A 307 11.12 -23.07 -14.91
C PHE A 307 12.00 -23.57 -13.76
N ASP A 308 13.11 -22.89 -13.54
CA ASP A 308 14.05 -23.16 -12.44
C ASP A 308 13.88 -22.12 -11.32
N VAL A 309 14.23 -22.47 -10.08
CA VAL A 309 14.11 -21.58 -8.91
C VAL A 309 15.51 -21.16 -8.44
N PRO A 310 15.83 -19.86 -8.37
CA PRO A 310 17.12 -19.39 -7.92
C PRO A 310 17.25 -19.52 -6.39
N VAL A 311 18.46 -19.77 -5.91
CA VAL A 311 18.76 -20.02 -4.48
C VAL A 311 20.13 -19.45 -4.16
N GLY A 312 20.20 -18.57 -3.16
CA GLY A 312 21.43 -17.97 -2.65
C GLY A 312 22.25 -18.93 -1.78
N GLN A 313 23.35 -18.43 -1.22
CA GLN A 313 24.26 -19.21 -0.36
C GLN A 313 24.61 -18.50 0.94
N ASN A 314 24.69 -17.17 0.93
CA ASN A 314 25.19 -16.36 2.03
C ASN A 314 24.07 -15.72 2.86
N GLY A 315 22.85 -15.57 2.32
CA GLY A 315 21.73 -14.92 3.01
C GLY A 315 21.78 -13.39 3.07
N ASP A 316 22.69 -12.75 2.32
CA ASP A 316 22.84 -11.29 2.27
C ASP A 316 21.90 -10.61 1.26
N CYS A 317 21.87 -9.28 1.27
CA CYS A 317 21.11 -8.48 0.30
C CYS A 317 21.55 -8.72 -1.15
N TYR A 318 22.84 -9.03 -1.38
CA TYR A 318 23.36 -9.27 -2.73
C TYR A 318 22.82 -10.56 -3.36
N ASP A 319 22.82 -11.67 -2.61
CA ASP A 319 22.21 -12.93 -3.05
C ASP A 319 20.69 -12.78 -3.30
N ARG A 320 19.99 -11.96 -2.50
CA ARG A 320 18.56 -11.65 -2.69
C ARG A 320 18.31 -10.82 -3.94
N TYR A 321 19.14 -9.81 -4.19
CA TYR A 321 19.13 -9.05 -5.45
C TYR A 321 19.32 -9.97 -6.67
N LEU A 322 20.31 -10.88 -6.63
CA LEU A 322 20.53 -11.86 -7.70
C LEU A 322 19.33 -12.82 -7.87
N CYS A 323 18.73 -13.29 -6.78
CA CYS A 323 17.52 -14.10 -6.85
C CYS A 323 16.38 -13.36 -7.58
N ARG A 324 16.17 -12.05 -7.32
CA ARG A 324 15.15 -11.26 -8.04
C ARG A 324 15.48 -11.10 -9.54
N THR A 325 16.74 -10.89 -9.91
CA THR A 325 17.12 -10.77 -11.33
C THR A 325 16.99 -12.09 -12.08
N GLU A 326 17.32 -13.22 -11.45
CA GLU A 326 17.06 -14.55 -12.00
C GLU A 326 15.56 -14.89 -12.06
N GLU A 327 14.75 -14.52 -11.04
CA GLU A 327 13.29 -14.70 -11.09
C GLU A 327 12.66 -13.95 -12.28
N MET A 328 13.10 -12.73 -12.61
CA MET A 328 12.62 -12.01 -13.80
C MET A 328 12.92 -12.77 -15.11
N ARG A 329 14.09 -13.41 -15.23
CA ARG A 329 14.44 -14.26 -16.39
C ARG A 329 13.58 -15.53 -16.44
N GLN A 330 13.27 -16.13 -15.30
CA GLN A 330 12.40 -17.31 -15.23
C GLN A 330 10.93 -16.97 -15.51
N SER A 331 10.44 -15.81 -15.08
CA SER A 331 9.12 -15.27 -15.46
C SER A 331 9.01 -15.06 -16.97
N LEU A 332 10.05 -14.54 -17.63
CA LEU A 332 10.11 -14.47 -19.10
C LEU A 332 9.99 -15.86 -19.76
N ARG A 333 10.70 -16.85 -19.24
CA ARG A 333 10.61 -18.25 -19.72
C ARG A 333 9.19 -18.80 -19.56
N ILE A 334 8.53 -18.57 -18.41
CA ILE A 334 7.14 -18.96 -18.18
C ILE A 334 6.19 -18.26 -19.16
N ILE A 335 6.31 -16.94 -19.34
CA ILE A 335 5.49 -16.16 -20.28
C ILE A 335 5.59 -16.73 -21.70
N SER A 336 6.81 -17.03 -22.16
CA SER A 336 7.02 -17.59 -23.50
C SER A 336 6.39 -18.97 -23.69
N GLN A 337 6.38 -19.83 -22.66
CA GLN A 337 5.70 -21.12 -22.70
C GLN A 337 4.18 -20.95 -22.66
N CYS A 338 3.66 -20.12 -21.75
CA CYS A 338 2.23 -19.84 -21.65
C CYS A 338 1.62 -19.28 -22.94
N ILE A 339 2.36 -18.48 -23.72
CA ILE A 339 1.89 -17.97 -25.02
C ILE A 339 1.78 -19.09 -26.06
N ASN A 340 2.77 -20.00 -26.11
CA ASN A 340 2.78 -21.12 -27.07
C ASN A 340 1.70 -22.17 -26.77
N ASP A 341 1.45 -22.45 -25.49
CA ASP A 341 0.62 -23.57 -25.05
C ASP A 341 -0.83 -23.18 -24.67
N ILE A 342 -1.25 -21.92 -24.88
CA ILE A 342 -2.56 -21.43 -24.42
C ILE A 342 -3.74 -22.15 -25.13
N PRO A 343 -4.62 -22.85 -24.39
CA PRO A 343 -5.72 -23.57 -25.02
C PRO A 343 -6.88 -22.63 -25.40
N GLU A 344 -7.60 -22.99 -26.46
CA GLU A 344 -8.94 -22.44 -26.72
C GLU A 344 -9.95 -23.01 -25.71
N GLY A 345 -10.88 -22.19 -25.24
CA GLY A 345 -11.89 -22.62 -24.27
C GLY A 345 -12.62 -21.47 -23.56
N PRO A 346 -13.52 -21.77 -22.62
CA PRO A 346 -14.16 -20.77 -21.78
C PRO A 346 -13.18 -20.20 -20.74
N VAL A 347 -13.35 -18.91 -20.42
CA VAL A 347 -12.53 -18.16 -19.44
C VAL A 347 -13.17 -18.08 -18.05
N LYS A 348 -14.38 -18.65 -17.91
CA LYS A 348 -15.17 -18.71 -16.68
C LYS A 348 -15.73 -20.10 -16.51
N VAL A 349 -15.96 -20.49 -15.26
CA VAL A 349 -16.72 -21.70 -14.92
C VAL A 349 -18.13 -21.62 -15.52
N ASP A 350 -18.63 -22.72 -16.07
CA ASP A 350 -19.93 -22.79 -16.74
C ASP A 350 -21.14 -22.65 -15.80
N ASP A 351 -20.95 -22.77 -14.47
CA ASP A 351 -22.03 -22.59 -13.49
C ASP A 351 -22.39 -21.11 -13.27
N TRP A 352 -23.52 -20.72 -13.86
CA TRP A 352 -24.09 -19.37 -13.77
C TRP A 352 -24.58 -18.98 -12.37
N LYS A 353 -24.51 -19.88 -11.38
CA LYS A 353 -24.73 -19.54 -9.96
C LYS A 353 -23.52 -18.86 -9.31
N ILE A 354 -22.34 -18.95 -9.92
CA ILE A 354 -21.08 -18.43 -9.39
C ILE A 354 -20.52 -17.37 -10.36
N ALA A 355 -20.33 -17.76 -11.62
CA ALA A 355 -19.87 -16.85 -12.66
C ALA A 355 -21.04 -16.14 -13.35
N PRO A 356 -20.96 -14.83 -13.65
CA PRO A 356 -22.04 -14.14 -14.34
C PRO A 356 -22.14 -14.59 -15.81
N PRO A 357 -23.35 -14.90 -16.32
CA PRO A 357 -23.55 -15.36 -17.69
C PRO A 357 -23.20 -14.27 -18.73
N PRO A 358 -22.89 -14.65 -19.97
CA PRO A 358 -22.53 -13.68 -21.01
C PRO A 358 -23.72 -12.77 -21.38
N ARG A 359 -23.40 -11.52 -21.75
CA ARG A 359 -24.41 -10.46 -22.01
C ARG A 359 -25.39 -10.76 -23.15
N HIS A 360 -25.08 -11.69 -24.07
CA HIS A 360 -26.04 -12.14 -25.08
C HIS A 360 -27.07 -13.09 -24.44
N ALA A 361 -26.63 -14.15 -23.76
CA ALA A 361 -27.50 -15.13 -23.10
C ALA A 361 -28.40 -14.48 -22.04
N MET A 362 -27.88 -13.50 -21.28
CA MET A 362 -28.64 -12.72 -20.30
C MET A 362 -29.83 -11.95 -20.91
N LYS A 363 -29.77 -11.59 -22.20
CA LYS A 363 -30.86 -10.85 -22.88
C LYS A 363 -31.90 -11.76 -23.54
N GLU A 364 -31.53 -13.01 -23.82
CA GLU A 364 -32.38 -13.97 -24.54
C GLU A 364 -32.99 -15.03 -23.61
N ASN A 365 -32.21 -15.56 -22.65
CA ASN A 365 -32.67 -16.54 -21.68
C ASN A 365 -33.07 -15.88 -20.35
N MET A 366 -34.29 -16.16 -19.91
CA MET A 366 -34.83 -15.75 -18.61
C MET A 366 -34.00 -16.28 -17.42
N GLU A 367 -33.47 -17.50 -17.51
CA GLU A 367 -32.66 -18.10 -16.44
C GLU A 367 -31.35 -17.33 -16.24
N ALA A 368 -30.66 -17.01 -17.34
CA ALA A 368 -29.44 -16.19 -17.32
C ALA A 368 -29.70 -14.79 -16.73
N LEU A 369 -30.86 -14.20 -17.00
CA LEU A 369 -31.26 -12.93 -16.40
C LEU A 369 -31.51 -13.05 -14.88
N ILE A 370 -32.16 -14.13 -14.43
CA ILE A 370 -32.38 -14.41 -12.99
C ILE A 370 -31.03 -14.59 -12.27
N HIS A 371 -30.12 -15.39 -12.85
CA HIS A 371 -28.78 -15.62 -12.30
C HIS A 371 -27.97 -14.32 -12.22
N HIS A 372 -27.93 -13.53 -13.28
CA HIS A 372 -27.28 -12.22 -13.29
C HIS A 372 -27.88 -11.29 -12.21
N PHE A 373 -29.21 -11.21 -12.10
CA PHE A 373 -29.87 -10.36 -11.11
C PHE A 373 -29.50 -10.76 -9.68
N LYS A 374 -29.53 -12.05 -9.35
CA LYS A 374 -29.15 -12.55 -8.02
C LYS A 374 -27.68 -12.34 -7.70
N LEU A 375 -26.77 -12.67 -8.62
CA LEU A 375 -25.33 -12.53 -8.43
C LEU A 375 -24.88 -11.10 -8.08
N TYR A 376 -25.53 -10.08 -8.66
CA TYR A 376 -25.17 -8.67 -8.41
C TYR A 376 -25.96 -8.00 -7.29
N SER A 377 -27.06 -8.60 -6.81
CA SER A 377 -27.86 -8.04 -5.70
C SER A 377 -27.62 -8.76 -4.37
N GLU A 378 -27.67 -10.10 -4.38
CA GLU A 378 -27.46 -10.98 -3.24
C GLU A 378 -26.01 -11.50 -3.21
N GLY A 379 -25.44 -11.85 -4.36
CA GLY A 379 -24.17 -12.60 -4.43
C GLY A 379 -24.39 -14.11 -4.35
N TYR A 380 -23.33 -14.89 -4.53
CA TYR A 380 -23.34 -16.33 -4.30
C TYR A 380 -23.12 -16.67 -2.82
N SER A 381 -23.81 -17.68 -2.32
CA SER A 381 -23.55 -18.27 -1.00
C SER A 381 -22.37 -19.22 -1.08
N VAL A 382 -21.39 -19.06 -0.20
CA VAL A 382 -20.25 -19.99 -0.07
C VAL A 382 -20.57 -21.02 1.02
N PRO A 383 -20.26 -22.32 0.85
CA PRO A 383 -20.45 -23.32 1.91
C PRO A 383 -19.79 -22.90 3.23
N ALA A 384 -20.38 -23.31 4.36
CA ALA A 384 -19.78 -23.07 5.67
C ALA A 384 -18.49 -23.89 5.82
N GLY A 385 -17.41 -23.25 6.27
CA GLY A 385 -16.10 -23.88 6.34
C GLY A 385 -14.96 -22.85 6.44
N GLU A 386 -13.76 -23.37 6.66
CA GLU A 386 -12.54 -22.58 6.84
C GLU A 386 -11.48 -23.03 5.84
N THR A 387 -10.79 -22.08 5.22
CA THR A 387 -9.64 -22.37 4.34
C THR A 387 -8.50 -21.42 4.61
N TYR A 388 -7.33 -21.99 4.82
CA TYR A 388 -6.07 -21.32 4.51
C TYR A 388 -5.65 -21.72 3.09
N THR A 389 -5.35 -20.73 2.27
CA THR A 389 -4.79 -20.87 0.91
C THR A 389 -3.70 -19.86 0.71
N VAL A 390 -2.69 -20.26 -0.05
CA VAL A 390 -1.42 -19.59 -0.10
C VAL A 390 -0.90 -19.64 -1.53
N ILE A 391 -0.28 -18.54 -1.97
CA ILE A 391 0.43 -18.46 -3.25
C ILE A 391 1.85 -17.94 -3.03
N GLU A 392 2.70 -18.14 -4.04
CA GLU A 392 3.99 -17.44 -4.13
C GLU A 392 3.76 -16.06 -4.76
N ALA A 393 3.46 -15.06 -3.95
CA ALA A 393 3.54 -13.66 -4.39
C ALA A 393 5.01 -13.27 -4.67
N PRO A 394 5.28 -12.18 -5.40
CA PRO A 394 6.65 -11.77 -5.70
C PRO A 394 7.46 -11.38 -4.44
N LYS A 395 6.77 -10.87 -3.41
CA LYS A 395 7.35 -10.62 -2.08
C LYS A 395 7.60 -11.90 -1.28
N GLY A 396 6.77 -12.94 -1.46
CA GLY A 396 6.90 -14.23 -0.78
C GLY A 396 5.57 -14.93 -0.54
N GLU A 397 5.42 -15.58 0.60
CA GLU A 397 4.21 -16.33 0.95
C GLU A 397 3.05 -15.38 1.29
N PHE A 398 2.14 -15.17 0.33
CA PHE A 398 0.90 -14.44 0.56
C PHE A 398 -0.23 -15.43 0.84
N GLY A 399 -0.76 -15.37 2.06
CA GLY A 399 -1.78 -16.29 2.56
C GLY A 399 -3.10 -15.58 2.83
N VAL A 400 -4.22 -16.22 2.52
CA VAL A 400 -5.56 -15.77 2.90
C VAL A 400 -6.23 -16.85 3.74
N PHE A 401 -6.65 -16.49 4.94
CA PHE A 401 -7.48 -17.31 5.82
C PHE A 401 -8.93 -16.81 5.76
N LEU A 402 -9.79 -17.59 5.11
CA LEU A 402 -11.22 -17.30 5.00
C LEU A 402 -12.04 -18.24 5.91
N VAL A 403 -12.95 -17.64 6.67
CA VAL A 403 -14.01 -18.32 7.41
C VAL A 403 -15.35 -17.95 6.77
N SER A 404 -16.13 -18.96 6.40
CA SER A 404 -17.49 -18.83 5.86
C SER A 404 -18.51 -19.44 6.82
N ASP A 405 -19.58 -18.71 7.11
CA ASP A 405 -20.72 -19.16 7.93
C ASP A 405 -21.84 -19.83 7.10
N GLY A 406 -21.63 -19.98 5.78
CA GLY A 406 -22.66 -20.44 4.84
C GLY A 406 -23.41 -19.30 4.12
N SER A 407 -23.09 -18.04 4.43
CA SER A 407 -23.75 -16.87 3.83
C SER A 407 -23.09 -16.40 2.52
N ASN A 408 -23.54 -15.25 2.03
CA ASN A 408 -23.00 -14.53 0.88
C ASN A 408 -21.85 -13.56 1.24
N ARG A 409 -21.43 -13.52 2.50
CA ARG A 409 -20.35 -12.67 3.03
C ARG A 409 -19.30 -13.55 3.74
N PRO A 410 -18.01 -13.20 3.70
CA PRO A 410 -17.03 -13.84 4.57
C PRO A 410 -17.32 -13.45 6.03
N TYR A 411 -17.31 -14.43 6.93
CA TYR A 411 -17.48 -14.20 8.36
C TYR A 411 -16.22 -13.58 8.98
N ARG A 412 -15.05 -14.09 8.59
CA ARG A 412 -13.74 -13.51 8.90
C ARG A 412 -12.82 -13.72 7.70
N CYS A 413 -11.97 -12.74 7.44
CA CYS A 413 -10.89 -12.80 6.46
C CYS A 413 -9.63 -12.25 7.11
N LYS A 414 -8.67 -13.11 7.45
CA LYS A 414 -7.33 -12.70 7.88
C LYS A 414 -6.35 -12.84 6.72
N ILE A 415 -5.53 -11.82 6.49
CA ILE A 415 -4.46 -11.83 5.49
C ILE A 415 -3.12 -12.10 6.17
N LYS A 416 -2.31 -12.99 5.60
CA LYS A 416 -0.87 -13.11 5.90
C LYS A 416 -0.12 -12.34 4.82
N ALA A 417 0.28 -11.10 5.13
CA ALA A 417 1.22 -10.34 4.32
C ALA A 417 2.65 -10.86 4.58
N PRO A 418 3.47 -11.15 3.55
CA PRO A 418 4.85 -11.59 3.76
C PRO A 418 5.72 -10.47 4.37
N GLY A 419 5.50 -9.21 3.96
CA GLY A 419 6.24 -8.04 4.44
C GLY A 419 6.10 -7.79 5.94
N PHE A 420 4.98 -8.16 6.57
CA PHE A 420 4.79 -8.04 8.02
C PHE A 420 5.81 -8.90 8.80
N ALA A 421 5.97 -10.17 8.40
CA ALA A 421 6.98 -11.06 9.00
C ALA A 421 8.41 -10.58 8.71
N HIS A 422 8.67 -10.06 7.50
CA HIS A 422 9.97 -9.51 7.14
C HIS A 422 10.34 -8.28 7.99
N LEU A 423 9.39 -7.37 8.21
CA LEU A 423 9.57 -6.16 9.01
C LEU A 423 9.70 -6.46 10.51
N GLN A 424 9.01 -7.49 11.03
CA GLN A 424 9.22 -7.99 12.39
C GLN A 424 10.70 -8.39 12.63
N GLY A 425 11.34 -8.97 11.62
CA GLY A 425 12.77 -9.31 11.66
C GLY A 425 13.74 -8.14 11.47
N SER A 426 13.28 -6.92 11.23
CA SER A 426 14.15 -5.77 10.91
C SER A 426 15.08 -5.35 12.05
N ASP A 427 14.67 -5.48 13.31
CA ASP A 427 15.54 -5.26 14.48
C ASP A 427 16.68 -6.30 14.52
N PHE A 428 16.36 -7.58 14.32
CA PHE A 428 17.35 -8.64 14.24
C PHE A 428 18.35 -8.39 13.10
N MET A 429 17.86 -8.07 11.89
CA MET A 429 18.70 -7.86 10.70
C MET A 429 19.54 -6.58 10.73
N SER A 430 19.21 -5.58 11.56
CA SER A 430 19.87 -4.27 11.59
C SER A 430 20.87 -4.09 12.74
N ARG A 431 20.81 -4.91 13.79
CA ARG A 431 21.74 -4.85 14.93
C ARG A 431 23.20 -5.02 14.50
N GLY A 432 24.05 -4.10 14.91
CA GLY A 432 25.48 -4.09 14.57
C GLY A 432 25.81 -3.57 13.16
N HIS A 433 24.79 -3.22 12.36
CA HIS A 433 24.99 -2.51 11.10
C HIS A 433 25.01 -0.98 11.28
N LEU A 434 25.51 -0.26 10.27
CA LEU A 434 25.57 1.19 10.28
C LEU A 434 24.26 1.80 9.77
N LEU A 435 23.98 3.05 10.16
CA LEU A 435 22.78 3.77 9.71
C LEU A 435 22.53 3.75 8.17
N PRO A 436 23.54 3.85 7.27
CA PRO A 436 23.31 3.75 5.82
C PRO A 436 22.90 2.34 5.37
N ASP A 437 23.26 1.30 6.12
CA ASP A 437 22.96 -0.10 5.79
C ASP A 437 21.51 -0.44 6.11
N MET A 438 20.93 0.23 7.11
CA MET A 438 19.50 0.14 7.42
C MET A 438 18.61 0.50 6.22
N VAL A 439 19.01 1.48 5.40
CA VAL A 439 18.28 1.83 4.17
C VAL A 439 18.26 0.63 3.22
N ALA A 440 19.43 0.06 2.93
CA ALA A 440 19.56 -1.12 2.08
C ALA A 440 18.74 -2.32 2.60
N LEU A 441 18.65 -2.49 3.93
CA LEU A 441 17.82 -3.52 4.57
C LEU A 441 16.31 -3.28 4.41
N ILE A 442 15.82 -2.05 4.57
CA ILE A 442 14.39 -1.74 4.43
C ILE A 442 13.91 -2.08 3.02
N ASP A 443 14.66 -1.62 2.02
CA ASP A 443 14.29 -1.80 0.61
C ASP A 443 14.41 -3.26 0.16
N ASP A 444 15.39 -4.01 0.70
CA ASP A 444 15.59 -5.43 0.38
C ASP A 444 14.59 -6.35 1.08
N ASN A 445 13.97 -5.92 2.19
CA ASN A 445 12.77 -6.57 2.73
C ASN A 445 11.47 -6.20 1.96
N HIS A 446 11.63 -5.34 0.95
CA HIS A 446 10.69 -4.87 -0.07
C HIS A 446 9.27 -4.45 0.33
N ASP A 447 9.17 -3.14 0.56
CA ASP A 447 7.98 -2.31 0.65
C ASP A 447 7.00 -2.67 1.78
N ASN A 448 6.88 -1.70 2.70
CA ASN A 448 6.03 -1.70 3.89
C ASN A 448 4.54 -1.75 3.53
N ASP A 449 4.05 -2.93 3.17
CA ASP A 449 2.63 -3.25 3.31
C ASP A 449 2.37 -3.46 4.82
N ASP A 450 2.17 -2.35 5.52
CA ASP A 450 1.83 -2.23 6.95
C ASP A 450 0.41 -2.78 7.25
N ASP A 451 0.11 -4.00 6.79
CA ASP A 451 -1.17 -4.66 6.97
C ASP A 451 -1.24 -5.39 8.34
N ASP A 452 -1.70 -4.60 9.31
CA ASP A 452 -2.37 -4.95 10.58
C ASP A 452 -1.49 -5.35 11.79
N ASP A 453 -1.63 -4.55 12.86
CA ASP A 453 -1.19 -4.85 14.22
C ASP A 453 -1.97 -6.04 14.85
N ASP A 454 -1.35 -6.68 15.85
CA ASP A 454 -1.94 -7.78 16.62
C ASP A 454 -3.20 -7.37 17.42
N ASP A 455 -4.34 -7.99 17.12
CA ASP A 455 -5.37 -8.28 18.14
C ASP A 455 -4.87 -9.47 18.99
N ASN A 456 -3.90 -9.24 19.88
CA ASN A 456 -3.60 -10.20 20.94
C ASN A 456 -4.72 -10.15 21.99
N ASP A 457 -5.34 -11.30 22.26
CA ASP A 457 -6.38 -11.49 23.28
C ASP A 457 -5.82 -11.30 24.71
N ASP A 458 -5.60 -10.04 25.13
CA ASP A 458 -5.46 -9.67 26.55
C ASP A 458 -6.85 -9.65 27.22
N SER A 459 -7.46 -10.83 27.32
CA SER A 459 -8.55 -11.07 28.26
C SER A 459 -7.99 -11.23 29.68
N ASP A 460 -8.57 -10.49 30.63
CA ASP A 460 -8.38 -10.57 32.08
C ASP A 460 -7.10 -9.94 32.67
N ASP A 461 -7.09 -8.60 32.83
CA ASP A 461 -6.89 -7.93 34.14
C ASP A 461 -6.83 -6.39 34.04
N ASP A 462 -7.91 -5.66 34.39
CA ASP A 462 -7.86 -4.39 35.18
C ASP A 462 -9.25 -3.73 35.45
N GLU A 463 -10.11 -4.40 36.21
CA GLU A 463 -11.20 -3.67 36.92
C GLU A 463 -10.63 -2.86 38.11
N ARG A 464 -10.02 -1.68 37.88
CA ARG A 464 -9.85 -0.60 38.89
C ARG A 464 -9.18 0.70 38.37
N SER A 465 -9.97 1.67 37.90
CA SER A 465 -9.67 3.12 38.07
C SER A 465 -10.78 4.10 37.68
N ALA A 466 -12.06 3.67 37.65
CA ALA A 466 -13.18 4.53 37.25
C ALA A 466 -13.67 5.53 38.33
N THR A 467 -12.77 6.37 38.88
CA THR A 467 -13.16 7.52 39.72
C THR A 467 -12.17 8.70 39.64
N THR A 468 -12.33 9.60 38.65
CA THR A 468 -12.24 11.06 38.88
C THR A 468 -12.79 11.90 37.72
N MET A 469 -13.60 12.91 38.07
CA MET A 469 -13.86 14.16 37.34
C MET A 469 -14.67 14.18 36.03
N THR A 470 -15.99 14.22 36.21
CA THR A 470 -16.80 15.39 35.78
C THR A 470 -16.09 16.72 36.15
N THR A 471 -16.06 17.83 35.41
CA THR A 471 -17.09 18.50 34.59
C THR A 471 -16.45 19.53 33.65
N ILE A 472 -16.85 19.62 32.36
CA ILE A 472 -17.24 20.89 31.71
C ILE A 472 -18.41 20.57 30.75
N THR A 473 -19.54 21.26 30.93
CA THR A 473 -20.77 21.07 30.16
C THR A 473 -20.94 22.10 29.03
N THR A 474 -21.88 21.81 28.11
CA THR A 474 -22.54 22.73 27.15
C THR A 474 -21.66 23.38 26.08
N THR A 475 -21.83 23.07 24.79
CA THR A 475 -22.87 23.72 23.96
C THR A 475 -23.32 22.92 22.72
N THR A 476 -24.56 23.19 22.29
CA THR A 476 -25.10 22.96 20.92
C THR A 476 -25.44 21.52 20.47
N THR A 477 -26.52 20.98 21.04
CA THR A 477 -27.47 20.15 20.26
C THR A 477 -28.65 21.00 19.78
N MET A 478 -28.81 21.18 18.46
CA MET A 478 -30.08 21.55 17.83
C MET A 478 -30.08 21.13 16.35
N LEU A 479 -31.28 20.91 15.79
CA LEU A 479 -31.58 20.61 14.38
C LEU A 479 -31.36 19.17 13.88
N MET A 480 -32.02 18.20 14.52
CA MET A 480 -32.65 17.08 13.79
C MET A 480 -33.93 16.58 14.50
N THR A 481 -35.06 17.27 14.33
CA THR A 481 -36.42 16.68 14.51
C THR A 481 -37.50 17.48 13.78
N THR A 482 -37.84 17.08 12.55
CA THR A 482 -39.16 17.37 11.92
C THR A 482 -39.58 16.23 10.98
N ARG A 483 -40.04 15.11 11.57
CA ARG A 483 -40.94 14.18 10.85
C ARG A 483 -42.39 14.61 11.15
N PRO A 484 -43.24 14.88 10.15
CA PRO A 484 -44.64 15.21 10.40
C PRO A 484 -45.43 13.95 10.77
N GLN A 485 -46.16 14.00 11.89
CA GLN A 485 -47.16 12.98 12.23
C GLN A 485 -48.46 13.28 11.47
N LEU A 486 -48.91 12.33 10.64
CA LEU A 486 -50.24 12.36 10.04
C LEU A 486 -51.28 11.86 11.05
N HIS A 487 -52.11 12.76 11.55
CA HIS A 487 -53.29 12.39 12.33
C HIS A 487 -54.38 11.83 11.40
N VAL A 488 -54.69 10.54 11.53
CA VAL A 488 -55.88 9.94 10.93
C VAL A 488 -57.09 10.22 11.83
N SER A 489 -58.09 10.93 11.33
CA SER A 489 -59.39 11.08 11.98
C SER A 489 -60.50 10.58 11.06
N HIS A 490 -61.23 9.56 11.50
CA HIS A 490 -62.39 9.05 10.77
C HIS A 490 -63.59 10.01 10.88
N LYS A 491 -64.12 10.43 9.72
CA LYS A 491 -65.53 10.79 9.46
C LYS A 491 -65.75 10.78 7.93
N GLY A 492 -66.95 10.38 7.48
CA GLY A 492 -67.34 10.42 6.05
C GLY A 492 -67.56 11.86 5.55
N LEU A 493 -67.98 12.12 4.31
CA LEU A 493 -68.70 11.29 3.34
C LEU A 493 -68.30 11.64 1.87
N ASP A 494 -68.69 10.74 0.96
CA ASP A 494 -69.15 10.96 -0.44
C ASP A 494 -68.31 11.64 -1.56
N SER A 495 -68.16 10.83 -2.62
CA SER A 495 -68.40 11.13 -4.05
C SER A 495 -67.29 11.64 -4.99
N LEU A 496 -67.42 11.20 -6.27
CA LEU A 496 -66.83 11.70 -7.53
C LEU A 496 -65.49 11.09 -8.04
N ASP A 497 -65.61 9.89 -8.62
CA ASP A 497 -65.29 9.52 -10.01
C ASP A 497 -64.15 10.19 -10.84
N ASN A 498 -63.47 9.30 -11.58
CA ASN A 498 -62.76 9.47 -12.87
C ASN A 498 -61.25 9.85 -12.90
N ALA A 499 -60.58 9.25 -13.91
CA ALA A 499 -59.12 9.14 -14.12
C ALA A 499 -58.51 10.34 -14.93
N PRO A 500 -57.20 10.36 -15.30
CA PRO A 500 -56.07 9.45 -15.00
C PRO A 500 -54.76 10.13 -14.51
N ILE A 501 -53.98 9.45 -13.66
CA ILE A 501 -52.69 9.95 -13.12
C ILE A 501 -51.51 9.50 -14.01
N ALA A 502 -51.53 9.87 -15.30
CA ALA A 502 -50.52 9.43 -16.28
C ALA A 502 -49.68 10.56 -16.90
N THR A 503 -49.95 11.83 -16.55
CA THR A 503 -49.38 13.01 -17.25
C THR A 503 -48.64 14.00 -16.33
N ALA A 504 -48.49 13.70 -15.04
CA ALA A 504 -47.84 14.59 -14.06
C ALA A 504 -46.40 14.18 -13.65
N LEU A 505 -45.91 13.01 -14.07
CA LEU A 505 -44.55 12.52 -13.77
C LEU A 505 -43.55 12.71 -14.91
N ALA A 506 -44.02 13.07 -16.11
CA ALA A 506 -43.16 13.28 -17.28
C ALA A 506 -42.52 14.69 -17.34
N THR A 507 -43.02 15.65 -16.55
CA THR A 507 -42.61 17.07 -16.60
C THR A 507 -41.65 17.50 -15.49
N SER A 508 -41.43 16.68 -14.45
CA SER A 508 -40.44 16.98 -13.39
C SER A 508 -39.03 16.44 -13.66
N LEU A 509 -38.88 15.47 -14.58
CA LEU A 509 -37.60 14.83 -14.90
C LEU A 509 -36.77 15.52 -16.00
N GLN A 510 -37.35 16.47 -16.74
CA GLN A 510 -36.63 17.26 -17.76
C GLN A 510 -35.93 18.51 -17.20
N GLN A 511 -36.11 18.83 -15.92
CA GLN A 511 -35.63 20.09 -15.33
C GLN A 511 -34.44 19.92 -14.38
N THR A 512 -34.11 18.69 -13.97
CA THR A 512 -32.90 18.37 -13.18
C THR A 512 -31.68 18.00 -14.04
N THR A 513 -31.87 17.82 -15.36
CA THR A 513 -30.80 17.42 -16.30
C THR A 513 -30.06 18.60 -16.95
N LEU A 514 -30.42 19.85 -16.64
CA LEU A 514 -29.81 21.06 -17.23
C LEU A 514 -28.81 21.77 -16.30
N ASP A 515 -28.92 21.63 -14.98
CA ASP A 515 -28.00 22.30 -14.05
C ASP A 515 -26.68 21.53 -13.83
N ALA A 516 -26.63 20.22 -14.13
CA ALA A 516 -25.41 19.41 -14.03
C ALA A 516 -24.42 19.61 -15.21
N ALA A 517 -24.87 20.21 -16.33
CA ALA A 517 -24.06 20.33 -17.55
C ALA A 517 -23.15 21.59 -17.58
N ASN A 518 -23.36 22.56 -16.70
CA ASN A 518 -22.69 23.88 -16.76
C ASN A 518 -21.45 24.02 -15.86
N CYS A 519 -20.96 22.95 -15.22
CA CYS A 519 -19.74 22.97 -14.41
C CYS A 519 -18.52 22.30 -15.03
N ILE A 520 -18.62 21.72 -16.24
CA ILE A 520 -17.54 20.92 -16.87
C ILE A 520 -16.89 21.63 -18.09
N SER A 521 -17.38 22.81 -18.49
CA SER A 521 -16.95 23.51 -19.72
C SER A 521 -16.04 24.73 -19.51
N CYS A 522 -15.31 24.81 -18.40
CA CYS A 522 -14.39 25.93 -18.11
C CYS A 522 -13.07 25.46 -17.46
N LEU A 523 -12.14 24.93 -18.27
CA LEU A 523 -10.67 25.16 -18.21
C LEU A 523 -9.91 24.09 -19.01
N PHE A 524 -9.91 24.18 -20.34
CA PHE A 524 -8.83 23.61 -21.16
C PHE A 524 -8.64 24.36 -22.48
N ILE A 525 -7.40 24.82 -22.70
CA ILE A 525 -6.76 25.32 -23.95
C ILE A 525 -7.39 26.58 -24.60
N PRO A 526 -6.57 27.53 -25.08
CA PRO A 526 -5.97 27.38 -26.42
C PRO A 526 -4.46 27.67 -26.48
N ILE A 527 -3.79 27.07 -27.48
CA ILE A 527 -2.71 27.60 -28.36
C ILE A 527 -1.90 26.41 -28.91
N VAL A 528 -2.26 25.97 -30.12
CA VAL A 528 -1.32 25.56 -31.19
C VAL A 528 -2.01 25.91 -32.51
N ASN A 529 -1.43 26.84 -33.28
CA ASN A 529 -1.44 26.90 -34.76
C ASN A 529 -1.01 28.29 -35.25
N THR A 530 0.29 28.45 -35.51
CA THR A 530 0.83 29.43 -36.46
C THR A 530 2.04 28.80 -37.15
N LEU A 531 1.81 28.18 -38.30
CA LEU A 531 2.81 27.91 -39.32
C LEU A 531 2.22 28.33 -40.67
N ASP A 532 2.67 29.50 -41.13
CA ASP A 532 2.69 30.01 -42.51
C ASP A 532 4.01 30.84 -42.60
#